data_AF-A0AAU1DUL5-F1
#
_entry.id   AF-A0AAU1DUL5-F1
#
_cell.length_a   1.000
_cell.length_b   1.000
_cell.length_c   1.000
_cell.angle_alpha   90.00
_cell.angle_beta   90.00
_cell.angle_gamma   90.00
#
_symmetry.space_group_name_H-M   'P 1'
#
loop_
_entity.id
_entity.type
_entity.pdbx_description
1 polymer ?
#
loop_
_entity_poly.entity_id
_entity_poly.type
_entity_poly.pdbx_seq_one_letter_code
_entity_poly.pdbx_strand_id
1 'polypeptide(L)' 'MSVAGESGARAQQLLQKAQEMEQAAERISDPQERQRLKDKARELKQQSKQASSGDIDPIV' A
#
# COMPACT_ATOMS: atom_id res chain seq x y z
N MET A 1 19.13 -8.53 -14.24
CA MET A 1 18.62 -7.75 -13.08
C MET A 1 17.16 -8.15 -12.94
N SER A 2 16.77 -8.74 -11.80
CA SER A 2 15.50 -9.47 -11.66
C SER A 2 14.34 -8.53 -11.35
N VAL A 3 13.34 -8.53 -12.22
CA VAL A 3 12.06 -7.79 -12.09
C VAL A 3 11.35 -8.10 -10.77
N ALA A 4 11.60 -9.29 -10.18
CA ALA A 4 11.13 -9.67 -8.85
C ALA A 4 11.61 -8.73 -7.71
N GLY A 5 12.75 -8.06 -7.87
CA GLY A 5 13.22 -7.03 -6.93
C GLY A 5 12.51 -5.69 -7.11
N GLU A 6 12.10 -5.35 -8.33
CA GLU A 6 11.40 -4.10 -8.67
C GLU A 6 9.92 -4.14 -8.27
N SER A 7 9.24 -5.28 -8.47
CA SER A 7 7.86 -5.48 -7.99
C SER A 7 7.79 -5.49 -6.47
N GLY A 8 8.77 -6.11 -5.80
CA GLY A 8 8.93 -6.05 -4.34
C GLY A 8 9.23 -4.63 -3.85
N ALA A 9 10.15 -3.91 -4.48
CA ALA A 9 10.48 -2.53 -4.12
C ALA A 9 9.27 -1.60 -4.29
N ARG A 10 8.50 -1.75 -5.37
CA ARG A 10 7.28 -0.96 -5.63
C ARG A 10 6.18 -1.28 -4.62
N ALA A 11 5.97 -2.55 -4.31
CA ALA A 11 5.03 -2.96 -3.27
C ALA A 11 5.43 -2.37 -1.90
N GLN A 12 6.72 -2.37 -1.57
CA GLN A 12 7.25 -1.84 -0.33
C GLN A 12 7.13 -0.31 -0.25
N GLN A 13 7.35 0.41 -1.35
CA GLN A 13 7.09 1.86 -1.44
C GLN A 13 5.61 2.21 -1.23
N LEU A 14 4.70 1.45 -1.84
CA LEU A 14 3.26 1.63 -1.65
C LEU A 14 2.84 1.35 -0.19
N LEU A 15 3.44 0.34 0.42
CA LEU A 15 3.18 -0.04 1.81
C LEU A 15 3.67 1.04 2.79
N GLN A 16 4.85 1.60 2.55
CA GLN A 16 5.41 2.70 3.33
C GLN A 16 4.52 3.95 3.24
N LYS A 17 4.08 4.29 2.03
CA LYS A 17 3.19 5.44 1.79
C LYS A 17 1.82 5.28 2.47
N ALA A 18 1.29 4.05 2.51
CA ALA A 18 0.08 3.74 3.25
C ALA A 18 0.27 3.94 4.76
N GLN A 19 1.41 3.50 5.29
CA GLN A 19 1.73 3.62 6.71
C GLN A 19 1.87 5.09 7.13
N GLU A 20 2.50 5.93 6.30
CA GLU A 20 2.58 7.38 6.52
C GLU A 20 1.19 8.04 6.52
N MET A 21 0.28 7.61 5.62
CA MET A 21 -1.11 8.11 5.63
C MET A 21 -1.87 7.69 6.89
N GLU A 22 -1.69 6.46 7.39
CA GLU A 22 -2.29 6.05 8.67
C GLU A 22 -1.76 6.88 9.84
N GLN A 23 -0.45 7.10 9.91
CA GLN A 23 0.13 7.94 10.96
C GLN A 23 -0.33 9.40 10.87
N ALA A 24 -0.47 9.93 9.65
CA ALA A 24 -1.07 11.24 9.44
C ALA A 24 -2.54 11.26 9.91
N ALA A 25 -3.31 10.21 9.61
CA ALA A 25 -4.69 10.07 10.06
C ALA A 25 -4.82 10.07 11.60
N GLU A 26 -3.87 9.46 12.30
CA GLU A 26 -3.85 9.45 13.77
C GLU A 26 -3.56 10.83 14.36
N ARG A 27 -2.74 11.64 13.67
CA ARG A 27 -2.43 13.02 14.07
C ARG A 27 -3.56 14.01 13.77
N ILE A 28 -4.48 13.66 12.88
CA ILE A 28 -5.63 14.50 12.57
C ILE A 28 -6.74 14.25 13.60
N SER A 29 -7.27 15.33 14.17
CA SER A 29 -8.38 15.30 15.13
C SER A 29 -9.75 15.20 14.47
N ASP A 30 -9.84 15.53 13.17
CA ASP A 30 -11.08 15.42 12.41
C ASP A 30 -11.38 13.94 12.06
N PRO A 31 -12.56 13.42 12.47
CA PRO A 31 -12.90 12.01 12.28
C PRO A 31 -13.17 11.67 10.81
N GLN A 32 -13.66 12.60 9.99
CA GLN A 32 -13.93 12.38 8.57
C GLN A 32 -12.64 12.30 7.76
N GLU A 33 -11.71 13.24 7.98
CA GLU A 33 -10.37 13.25 7.36
C GLU A 33 -9.55 12.04 7.80
N ARG A 34 -9.57 11.69 9.10
CA ARG A 34 -8.94 10.48 9.62
C ARG A 34 -9.47 9.24 8.90
N GLN A 35 -10.78 9.13 8.73
CA GLN A 35 -11.39 7.99 8.05
C GLN A 35 -10.96 7.94 6.58
N ARG A 36 -10.96 9.08 5.86
CA ARG A 36 -10.51 9.15 4.47
C ARG A 36 -9.06 8.73 4.29
N LEU A 37 -8.16 9.17 5.16
CA LEU A 37 -6.75 8.79 5.09
C LEU A 37 -6.54 7.30 5.37
N LYS A 38 -7.25 6.75 6.36
CA LYS A 38 -7.23 5.30 6.64
C LYS A 38 -7.75 4.48 5.46
N ASP A 39 -8.81 4.95 4.81
CA ASP A 39 -9.39 4.29 3.64
C ASP A 39 -8.40 4.29 2.46
N LYS A 40 -7.78 5.44 2.19
CA LYS A 40 -6.76 5.61 1.16
C LYS A 40 -5.50 4.79 1.42
N ALA A 41 -5.09 4.67 2.69
CA ALA A 41 -4.00 3.80 3.11
C ALA A 41 -4.33 2.31 2.88
N ARG A 42 -5.56 1.87 3.19
CA ARG A 42 -6.01 0.51 2.87
C ARG A 42 -5.97 0.24 1.38
N GLU A 43 -6.42 1.18 0.57
CA GLU A 43 -6.41 1.05 -0.89
C GLU A 43 -4.97 0.87 -1.42
N LEU A 44 -4.03 1.67 -0.91
CA LEU A 44 -2.59 1.55 -1.25
C LEU A 44 -1.99 0.20 -0.84
N LYS A 45 -2.35 -0.35 0.33
CA LYS A 45 -1.93 -1.70 0.74
C LYS A 45 -2.50 -2.78 -0.17
N GLN A 46 -3.72 -2.61 -0.64
CA GLN A 46 -4.34 -3.54 -1.58
C GLN A 46 -3.66 -3.49 -2.96
N GLN A 47 -3.37 -2.28 -3.45
CA GLN A 47 -2.59 -2.09 -4.68
C GLN A 47 -1.16 -2.65 -4.55
N SER A 48 -0.53 -2.50 -3.38
CA SER A 48 0.77 -3.11 -3.06
C SER A 48 0.71 -4.64 -3.14
N LYS A 49 -0.32 -5.27 -2.56
CA LYS A 49 -0.54 -6.71 -2.68
C LYS A 49 -0.75 -7.13 -4.13
N GLN A 50 -1.59 -6.44 -4.89
CA GLN A 50 -1.80 -6.77 -6.31
C GLN A 50 -0.53 -6.58 -7.15
N ALA A 51 0.27 -5.55 -6.87
CA ALA A 51 1.55 -5.32 -7.54
C ALA A 51 2.62 -6.35 -7.15
N SER A 52 2.53 -6.91 -5.94
CA SER A 52 3.41 -8.01 -5.49
C SER A 52 2.93 -9.38 -5.95
N SER A 53 1.63 -9.56 -6.20
CA SER A 53 1.02 -10.83 -6.60
C SER A 53 0.84 -10.96 -8.11
N GLY A 54 0.87 -9.87 -8.88
CA GLY A 54 0.72 -9.86 -10.34
C GLY A 54 1.88 -10.49 -11.12
N ASP A 55 2.98 -10.86 -10.46
CA ASP A 55 4.11 -11.61 -11.05
C ASP A 55 4.16 -13.08 -10.61
N ILE A 56 3.18 -13.55 -9.83
CA ILE A 56 3.02 -14.98 -9.51
C ILE A 56 1.70 -15.42 -10.13
N ASP A 57 1.73 -15.69 -11.43
CA ASP A 57 0.82 -16.64 -12.07
C ASP A 57 0.98 -17.98 -11.32
N PRO A 58 -0.01 -18.48 -10.56
CA PRO A 58 -0.02 -19.90 -10.26
C PRO A 58 -0.43 -20.61 -11.56
N ILE A 59 0.56 -21.03 -12.33
CA ILE A 59 0.35 -22.04 -13.36
C ILE A 59 -0.25 -23.26 -12.64
N VAL A 60 -1.47 -23.60 -13.10
CA VAL A 60 -2.24 -24.86 -12.99
C VAL A 60 -1.58 -26.04 -12.26
#